data_AF-A0A259DLJ8-F1
#
_entry.id   AF-A0A259DLJ8-F1
#
_cell.length_a   1.000
_cell.length_b   1.000
_cell.length_c   1.000
_cell.angle_alpha   90.00
_cell.angle_beta   90.00
_cell.angle_gamma   90.00
#
_symmetry.space_group_name_H-M   'P 1'
#
loop_
_entity.id
_entity.type
_entity.pdbx_description
1 polymer ?
#
loop_
_entity_poly.entity_id
_entity_poly.type
_entity_poly.pdbx_seq_one_letter_code
_entity_poly.pdbx_strand_id
1 'polypeptide(L)'
;GLIQVESGFRKYAVSPVGARGYTQVMPFWVKAIGNPEHNLFQLRTNLRYGALILRHYIDIERGDLYRALGRFNGSLGRPEYPNLVVGAWKRHWDYEPAARSANRTTASRS
;
A
#
# COMPACT_ATOMS: atom_id res chain seq x y z
N GLY A 1 -2.92 -2.85 4.37
CA GLY A 1 -2.29 -1.75 5.11
C GLY A 1 -2.58 -0.40 4.47
N LEU A 2 -1.76 0.02 3.50
CA LEU A 2 -1.80 1.37 2.91
C LEU A 2 -3.19 1.84 2.48
N ILE A 3 -3.87 1.09 1.60
CA ILE A 3 -5.20 1.47 1.07
C ILE A 3 -6.25 1.63 2.17
N GLN A 4 -6.18 0.80 3.22
CA GLN A 4 -7.09 0.89 4.35
C GLN A 4 -6.90 2.20 5.11
N VAL A 5 -5.63 2.60 5.35
CA VAL A 5 -5.31 3.86 6.03
C VAL A 5 -5.66 5.07 5.16
N GLU A 6 -5.35 5.00 3.87
CA GLU A 6 -5.54 6.13 2.95
C GLU A 6 -7.02 6.44 2.65
N SER A 7 -7.83 5.41 2.40
CA SER A 7 -9.21 5.63 1.94
C SER A 7 -10.25 4.75 2.61
N GLY A 8 -9.85 3.76 3.41
CA GLY A 8 -10.75 2.70 3.86
C GLY A 8 -11.38 1.95 2.69
N PHE A 9 -10.62 1.75 1.61
CA PHE A 9 -11.07 1.13 0.35
C PHE A 9 -12.17 1.90 -0.41
N ARG A 10 -12.30 3.22 -0.20
CA ARG A 10 -13.28 4.05 -0.90
C ARG A 10 -12.72 4.55 -2.24
N LYS A 11 -13.30 4.06 -3.35
CA LYS A 11 -12.91 4.42 -4.73
C LYS A 11 -12.90 5.93 -4.98
N TYR A 12 -13.88 6.64 -4.46
CA TYR A 12 -14.10 8.08 -4.72
C TYR A 12 -13.67 8.97 -3.55
N ALA A 13 -12.77 8.49 -2.69
CA ALA A 13 -12.23 9.31 -1.62
C ALA A 13 -11.48 10.53 -2.17
N VAL A 14 -11.76 11.71 -1.62
CA VAL A 14 -11.06 12.96 -1.92
C VAL A 14 -10.67 13.62 -0.59
N SER A 15 -9.38 13.89 -0.38
CA SER A 15 -8.93 14.62 0.80
C SER A 15 -9.19 16.13 0.65
N PRO A 16 -9.20 16.90 1.75
CA PRO A 16 -9.33 18.37 1.69
C PRO A 16 -8.26 19.05 0.82
N VAL A 17 -7.07 18.44 0.69
CA VAL A 17 -5.96 18.94 -0.14
C VAL A 17 -5.95 18.34 -1.54
N GLY A 18 -6.97 17.57 -1.92
CA GLY A 18 -7.19 17.10 -3.29
C GLY A 18 -6.57 15.75 -3.64
N ALA A 19 -6.11 14.97 -2.66
CA ALA A 19 -5.64 13.59 -2.86
C ALA A 19 -6.81 12.67 -3.27
N ARG A 20 -6.60 11.73 -4.21
CA ARG A 20 -7.71 10.99 -4.84
C ARG A 20 -7.59 9.47 -4.77
N GLY A 21 -8.75 8.84 -4.58
CA GLY A 21 -8.96 7.41 -4.73
C GLY A 21 -8.31 6.54 -3.65
N TYR A 22 -8.13 5.25 -3.98
CA TYR A 22 -7.76 4.20 -3.02
C TYR A 22 -6.48 4.48 -2.23
N THR A 23 -5.47 5.03 -2.90
CA THR A 23 -4.14 5.30 -2.35
C THR A 23 -3.90 6.81 -2.15
N GLN A 24 -4.95 7.63 -2.23
CA GLN A 24 -4.90 9.09 -2.05
C GLN A 24 -3.73 9.73 -2.84
N VAL A 25 -3.65 9.41 -4.13
CA VAL A 25 -2.62 9.96 -5.01
C VAL A 25 -2.92 11.43 -5.27
N MET A 26 -1.92 12.27 -5.10
CA MET A 26 -2.02 13.70 -5.41
C MET A 26 -1.99 13.93 -6.94
N PRO A 27 -2.84 14.83 -7.48
CA PRO A 27 -2.91 15.08 -8.93
C PRO A 27 -1.60 15.50 -9.60
N PHE A 28 -0.64 16.09 -8.86
CA PHE A 28 0.64 16.46 -9.44
C PHE A 28 1.45 15.24 -9.91
N TRP A 29 1.26 14.06 -9.31
CA TRP A 29 1.92 12.83 -9.78
C TRP A 29 1.46 12.42 -11.18
N VAL A 30 0.22 12.74 -11.55
CA VAL A 30 -0.26 12.51 -12.93
C VAL A 30 0.55 13.34 -13.90
N LYS A 31 0.83 14.61 -13.55
CA LYS A 31 1.65 15.53 -14.35
C LYS A 31 3.12 15.11 -14.37
N ALA A 32 3.63 14.55 -13.26
CA ALA A 32 5.04 14.23 -13.12
C ALA A 32 5.45 12.92 -13.83
N ILE A 33 4.63 11.87 -13.76
CA ILE A 33 5.03 10.51 -14.17
C ILE A 33 4.00 9.76 -15.01
N GLY A 34 2.93 10.39 -15.48
CA GLY A 34 2.01 9.72 -16.41
C GLY A 34 1.36 10.62 -17.43
N ASN A 35 0.08 10.38 -17.70
CA ASN A 35 -0.60 10.91 -18.87
C ASN A 35 -1.81 11.78 -18.44
N PRO A 36 -2.09 12.92 -19.11
CA PRO A 36 -3.26 13.75 -18.85
C PRO A 36 -4.61 13.00 -18.83
N GLU A 37 -4.75 11.91 -19.60
CA GLU A 37 -5.95 11.08 -19.67
C GLU A 37 -6.12 10.15 -18.46
N HIS A 38 -5.11 10.02 -17.60
CA HIS A 38 -5.19 9.14 -16.44
C HIS A 38 -6.17 9.68 -15.39
N ASN A 39 -7.19 8.89 -15.10
CA ASN A 39 -8.16 9.18 -14.06
C ASN A 39 -7.82 8.45 -12.75
N LEU A 40 -7.48 9.21 -11.71
CA LEU A 40 -7.12 8.68 -10.39
C LEU A 40 -8.27 8.00 -9.63
N PHE A 41 -9.51 8.06 -10.12
CA PHE A 41 -10.63 7.27 -9.58
C PHE A 41 -10.76 5.90 -10.24
N GLN A 42 -10.02 5.61 -11.31
CA GLN A 42 -9.98 4.27 -11.89
C GLN A 42 -9.08 3.37 -11.04
N LEU A 43 -9.59 2.18 -10.69
CA LEU A 43 -8.93 1.23 -9.79
C LEU A 43 -7.49 0.91 -10.22
N ARG A 44 -7.31 0.40 -11.45
CA ARG A 44 -5.99 -0.04 -11.94
C ARG A 44 -5.00 1.13 -11.98
N THR A 45 -5.45 2.28 -12.47
CA THR A 45 -4.66 3.51 -12.54
C THR A 45 -4.21 3.94 -11.14
N ASN A 46 -5.14 4.06 -10.20
CA ASN A 46 -4.85 4.50 -8.84
C ASN A 46 -3.87 3.56 -8.12
N LEU A 47 -4.10 2.25 -8.19
CA LEU A 47 -3.22 1.26 -7.56
C LEU A 47 -1.82 1.27 -8.17
N ARG A 48 -1.72 1.44 -9.50
CA ARG A 48 -0.42 1.56 -10.18
C ARG A 48 0.34 2.79 -9.71
N TYR A 49 -0.31 3.95 -9.62
CA TYR A 49 0.33 5.16 -9.08
C TYR A 49 0.76 4.96 -7.63
N GLY A 50 -0.12 4.49 -6.74
CA GLY A 50 0.22 4.26 -5.35
C GLY A 50 1.41 3.31 -5.17
N ALA A 51 1.44 2.20 -5.92
CA ALA A 51 2.55 1.25 -5.89
C ALA A 51 3.86 1.84 -6.43
N LEU A 52 3.82 2.58 -7.56
CA LEU A 52 5.00 3.21 -8.15
C LEU A 52 5.59 4.29 -7.26
N ILE A 53 4.75 5.14 -6.67
CA ILE A 53 5.19 6.21 -5.76
C ILE A 53 5.78 5.60 -4.48
N LEU A 54 5.13 4.58 -3.91
CA LEU A 54 5.69 3.89 -2.74
C LEU A 54 7.01 3.23 -3.08
N ARG A 55 7.12 2.54 -4.22
CA ARG A 55 8.37 1.91 -4.66
C ARG A 55 9.49 2.96 -4.82
N HIS A 56 9.18 4.08 -5.46
CA HIS A 56 10.12 5.19 -5.62
C HIS A 56 10.68 5.66 -4.26
N TYR A 57 9.84 5.80 -3.24
CA TYR A 57 10.31 6.18 -1.90
C TYR A 57 11.06 5.07 -1.17
N ILE A 58 10.71 3.80 -1.39
CA ILE A 58 11.50 2.66 -0.88
C ILE A 58 12.91 2.69 -1.47
N ASP A 59 13.03 2.98 -2.76
CA ASP A 59 14.33 3.09 -3.44
C ASP A 59 15.16 4.26 -2.90
N ILE A 60 14.55 5.44 -2.71
CA ILE A 60 15.21 6.61 -2.11
C ILE A 60 15.71 6.31 -0.69
N GLU A 61 14.88 5.62 0.10
CA GLU A 61 15.18 5.28 1.50
C GLU A 61 15.94 3.95 1.64
N ARG A 62 16.49 3.41 0.55
CA ARG A 62 17.37 2.23 0.53
C ARG A 62 16.75 0.99 1.21
N GLY A 63 15.45 0.81 1.03
CA GLY A 63 14.70 -0.30 1.63
C GLY A 63 14.07 0.01 2.99
N ASP A 64 14.33 1.17 3.60
CA ASP A 64 13.67 1.56 4.84
C ASP A 64 12.20 1.93 4.59
N LEU A 65 11.32 0.95 4.81
CA LEU A 65 9.88 1.10 4.61
C LEU A 65 9.28 2.17 5.54
N TYR A 66 9.78 2.31 6.76
CA TYR A 66 9.25 3.28 7.72
C TYR A 66 9.49 4.70 7.20
N ARG A 67 10.71 4.99 6.75
CA ARG A 67 11.06 6.28 6.15
C ARG A 67 10.34 6.49 4.82
N ALA A 68 10.20 5.45 4.00
CA ALA A 68 9.48 5.52 2.73
C ALA A 68 7.99 5.88 2.92
N LEU A 69 7.32 5.27 3.91
CA LEU A 69 5.93 5.62 4.27
C LEU A 69 5.83 7.05 4.80
N GLY A 70 6.80 7.50 5.60
CA GLY A 70 6.90 8.90 6.02
C GLY A 70 6.98 9.85 4.82
N ARG A 71 7.76 9.53 3.78
CA ARG A 71 7.78 10.34 2.54
C ARG A 71 6.49 10.27 1.75
N PHE A 72 5.90 9.08 1.64
CA PHE A 72 4.65 8.87 0.90
C PHE A 72 3.54 9.79 1.41
N ASN A 73 3.42 9.89 2.74
CA ASN A 73 2.43 10.75 3.40
C ASN A 73 2.85 12.22 3.52
N GLY A 74 4.16 12.51 3.56
CA GLY A 74 4.70 13.86 3.83
C GLY A 74 5.05 14.12 5.29
N SER A 75 5.20 13.06 6.09
CA SER A 75 5.49 13.08 7.53
C SER A 75 6.86 12.46 7.86
N LEU A 76 7.88 12.71 7.04
CA LEU A 76 9.21 12.10 7.18
C LEU A 76 9.77 12.24 8.60
N GLY A 77 10.19 11.11 9.18
CA GLY A 77 10.72 11.03 10.55
C GLY A 77 9.66 10.87 11.64
N ARG A 78 8.37 11.00 11.32
CA ARG A 78 7.28 10.84 12.28
C ARG A 78 6.71 9.41 12.28
N PRO A 79 6.49 8.80 13.46
CA PRO A 79 6.08 7.39 13.57
C PRO A 79 4.62 7.11 13.32
N GLU A 80 3.75 8.09 13.45
CA GLU A 80 2.30 7.87 13.53
C GLU A 80 1.77 7.23 12.25
N TYR A 81 2.09 7.81 11.10
CA TYR A 81 1.61 7.29 9.81
C TYR A 81 2.21 5.92 9.45
N PRO A 82 3.55 5.71 9.51
CA PRO A 82 4.11 4.38 9.27
C PRO A 82 3.53 3.30 10.18
N ASN A 83 3.35 3.60 11.47
CA ASN A 83 2.78 2.65 12.44
C ASN A 83 1.31 2.31 12.13
N LEU A 84 0.52 3.27 11.65
CA LEU A 84 -0.86 3.02 11.21
C LEU A 84 -0.88 2.05 10.02
N VAL A 85 -0.03 2.29 9.01
CA VAL A 85 0.01 1.46 7.78
C VAL A 85 0.48 0.05 8.09
N VAL A 86 1.59 -0.10 8.82
CA VAL A 86 2.17 -1.40 9.20
C VAL A 86 1.24 -2.13 10.17
N GLY A 87 0.66 -1.43 11.14
CA GLY A 87 -0.30 -2.00 12.07
C GLY A 87 -1.55 -2.53 11.36
N ALA A 88 -2.10 -1.76 10.41
CA ALA A 88 -3.23 -2.21 9.59
C ALA A 88 -2.85 -3.43 8.72
N TRP A 89 -1.64 -3.46 8.15
CA TRP A 89 -1.14 -4.62 7.41
C TRP A 89 -1.08 -5.87 8.30
N LYS A 90 -0.30 -5.82 9.39
CA LYS A 90 -0.07 -6.99 10.27
C LYS A 90 -1.35 -7.54 10.89
N ARG A 91 -2.34 -6.68 11.19
CA ARG A 91 -3.59 -7.12 11.83
C ARG A 91 -4.60 -7.77 10.89
N HIS A 92 -4.59 -7.41 9.61
CA HIS A 92 -5.73 -7.73 8.72
C HIS A 92 -5.32 -8.33 7.37
N TRP A 93 -4.07 -8.20 6.97
CA TRP A 93 -3.63 -8.51 5.61
C TRP A 93 -2.29 -9.23 5.57
N ASP A 94 -1.75 -9.65 6.72
CA ASP A 94 -0.60 -10.53 6.71
C ASP A 94 -1.03 -11.90 6.23
N TYR A 95 -0.32 -12.42 5.24
CA TYR A 95 -0.64 -13.72 4.65
C TYR A 95 0.26 -14.74 5.29
N GLU A 96 -0.27 -15.47 6.27
CA GLU A 96 0.34 -16.72 6.70
C GLU A 96 -0.18 -17.86 5.81
N PRO A 97 0.64 -18.42 4.90
CA PRO A 97 0.25 -19.62 4.21
C PRO A 97 0.01 -20.71 5.24
N ALA A 98 -1.17 -21.32 5.23
CA ALA A 98 -1.44 -22.48 6.05
C ALA A 98 -0.36 -23.54 5.76
N ALA A 99 0.45 -23.85 6.77
CA ALA A 99 1.39 -24.95 6.67
C ALA A 99 0.59 -26.19 6.29
N ARG A 100 0.81 -26.73 5.09
CA ARG A 100 0.23 -28.01 4.70
C ARG A 100 0.80 -29.05 5.66
N SER A 101 0.03 -29.44 6.67
CA SER A 101 0.31 -30.63 7.46
C SER A 101 0.34 -31.81 6.50
N ALA A 102 1.54 -32.30 6.19
CA ALA A 102 1.67 -33.56 5.48
C ALA A 102 1.08 -34.64 6.38
N ASN A 103 -0.14 -35.09 6.08
CA ASN A 103 -0.71 -36.30 6.67
C ASN A 103 0.21 -37.46 6.30
N ARG A 104 1.12 -37.81 7.21
CA ARG A 104 1.80 -39.10 7.19
C ARG A 104 0.76 -40.17 7.49
N THR A 105 0.11 -40.65 6.44
CA THR A 105 -0.59 -41.93 6.50
C THR A 105 0.48 -43.01 6.68
N THR A 106 0.72 -43.40 7.94
CA THR A 106 1.45 -44.62 8.26
C THR A 106 0.66 -45.80 7.72
N ALA A 107 1.06 -46.30 6.55
CA ALA A 107 0.62 -47.60 6.06
C ALA A 107 1.25 -48.67 6.97
N SER A 108 0.46 -49.15 7.93
CA SER A 108 0.76 -50.37 8.66
C SER A 108 0.74 -51.54 7.67
N ARG A 109 1.92 -52.08 7.35
CA ARG A 109 2.04 -53.43 6.77
C ARG A 109 1.97 -54.43 7.92
N SER A 110 0.98 -55.31 7.87
CA SER A 110 0.91 -56.60 8.57
C SER A 110 0.21 -57.57 7.64
#